data_AF-A0A928SQ92-F1
#
_entry.id   AF-A0A928SQ92-F1
#
_cell.length_a   1.000
_cell.length_b   1.000
_cell.length_c   1.000
_cell.angle_alpha   90.00
_cell.angle_beta   90.00
_cell.angle_gamma   90.00
#
_symmetry.space_group_name_H-M   'P 1'
#
loop_
_entity.id
_entity.type
_entity.pdbx_description
1 polymer ?
#
loop_
_entity_poly.entity_id
_entity_poly.type
_entity_poly.pdbx_seq_one_letter_code
_entity_poly.pdbx_strand_id
1 'polypeptide(L)'
;MKSDPRDLLDDALPLLPEEQEEELARALRAAWAPSALDPAVNEALIALALEDPLAPPTEEEIAESARLRDALEGKGQHPSAELARALRAAAHPAELRQLDAERVASRVLGRRASRAKVLVIAFGSVATAAVALAASWFLVIAPALRDGPGAELAEQAQALAVSRSTAAMFPEKFEPGATTARVDRIALARSRELRSNRYALWGVR
;
A
#
# COMPACT_ATOMS: atom_id res chain seq x y z
N MET A 1 6.03 8.43 44.96
CA MET A 1 4.67 7.86 44.88
C MET A 1 4.63 6.93 43.68
N LYS A 2 4.34 5.64 43.87
CA LYS A 2 4.11 4.69 42.77
C LYS A 2 2.60 4.66 42.55
N SER A 3 2.11 5.28 41.49
CA SER A 3 0.70 5.15 41.09
C SER A 3 0.44 3.69 40.72
N ASP A 4 -0.65 3.10 41.23
CA ASP A 4 -1.01 1.73 40.90
C ASP A 4 -1.34 1.70 39.39
N PRO A 5 -0.76 0.79 38.58
CA PRO A 5 -1.12 0.66 37.17
C PRO A 5 -2.62 0.40 36.92
N ARG A 6 -3.39 0.05 37.96
CA ARG A 6 -4.87 -0.03 37.89
C ARG A 6 -5.53 1.34 37.89
N ASP A 7 -4.94 2.35 38.54
CA ASP A 7 -5.47 3.71 38.55
C ASP A 7 -5.43 4.36 37.15
N LEU A 8 -4.55 3.88 36.25
CA LEU A 8 -4.49 4.29 34.84
C LEU A 8 -5.52 3.58 33.95
N LEU A 9 -6.22 2.57 34.46
CA LEU A 9 -7.27 1.84 33.75
C LEU A 9 -8.66 2.32 34.14
N ASP A 10 -8.78 2.95 35.33
CA ASP A 10 -10.02 3.59 35.80
C ASP A 10 -10.27 4.96 35.19
N ASP A 11 -9.28 5.54 34.50
CA ASP A 11 -9.52 6.53 33.43
C ASP A 11 -10.11 5.78 32.22
N ALA A 12 -11.33 5.28 32.41
CA ALA A 12 -12.13 4.67 31.37
C ALA A 12 -12.21 5.68 30.23
N LEU A 13 -11.62 5.32 29.07
CA LEU A 13 -11.84 6.06 27.85
C LEU A 13 -13.36 6.27 27.74
N PRO A 14 -13.83 7.52 27.57
CA PRO A 14 -15.26 7.77 27.50
C PRO A 14 -15.84 6.85 26.44
N LEU A 15 -16.76 5.98 26.86
CA LEU A 15 -17.46 5.09 25.96
C LEU A 15 -18.13 5.95 24.90
N LEU A 16 -17.90 5.63 23.63
CA LEU A 16 -18.59 6.30 22.54
C LEU A 16 -20.10 6.04 22.68
N PRO A 17 -20.97 7.00 22.33
CA PRO A 17 -22.38 6.72 22.14
C PRO A 17 -22.56 5.52 21.18
N GLU A 18 -23.56 4.67 21.43
CA GLU A 18 -23.78 3.44 20.64
C GLU A 18 -23.82 3.72 19.13
N GLU A 19 -24.44 4.83 18.71
CA GLU A 19 -24.49 5.26 17.30
C GLU A 19 -23.09 5.48 16.69
N GLN A 20 -22.18 6.09 17.45
CA GLN A 20 -20.80 6.35 17.00
C GLN A 20 -19.97 5.07 16.99
N GLU A 21 -20.21 4.17 17.94
CA GLU A 21 -19.57 2.85 17.96
C GLU A 21 -19.97 2.01 16.74
N GLU A 22 -21.26 2.02 16.37
CA GLU A 22 -21.75 1.35 15.17
C GLU A 22 -21.18 1.95 13.88
N GLU A 23 -21.12 3.28 13.79
CA GLU A 23 -20.52 3.98 12.65
C GLU A 23 -19.03 3.65 12.52
N LEU A 24 -18.28 3.69 13.62
CA LEU A 24 -16.88 3.30 13.65
C LEU A 24 -16.69 1.84 13.27
N ALA A 25 -17.49 0.92 13.80
CA ALA A 25 -17.43 -0.50 13.45
C ALA A 25 -17.77 -0.75 11.98
N ARG A 26 -18.65 0.05 11.37
CA ARG A 26 -18.96 0.01 9.93
C ARG A 26 -17.78 0.51 9.11
N ALA A 27 -17.18 1.63 9.50
CA ALA A 27 -16.01 2.21 8.83
C ALA A 27 -14.80 1.26 8.90
N LEU A 28 -14.52 0.65 10.05
CA LEU A 28 -13.43 -0.32 10.23
C LEU A 28 -13.66 -1.59 9.40
N ARG A 29 -14.90 -2.09 9.33
CA ARG A 29 -15.23 -3.22 8.45
C ARG A 29 -15.04 -2.88 6.98
N ALA A 30 -15.48 -1.69 6.55
CA ALA A 30 -15.27 -1.22 5.19
C ALA A 30 -13.78 -1.05 4.84
N ALA A 31 -12.97 -0.58 5.80
CA ALA A 31 -11.53 -0.45 5.61
C ALA A 31 -10.80 -1.81 5.53
N TRP A 32 -11.21 -2.79 6.35
CA TRP A 32 -10.57 -4.10 6.42
C TRP A 32 -11.02 -5.06 5.33
N ALA A 33 -12.30 -5.00 4.97
CA ALA A 33 -12.92 -5.84 3.95
C ALA A 33 -13.75 -4.96 3.01
N PRO A 34 -13.09 -4.18 2.12
CA PRO A 34 -13.79 -3.35 1.18
C PRO A 34 -14.72 -4.21 0.32
N SER A 35 -16.01 -3.93 0.39
CA SER A 35 -17.00 -4.55 -0.49
C SER A 35 -16.83 -4.01 -1.90
N ALA A 36 -17.19 -4.82 -2.90
CA ALA A 36 -17.32 -4.32 -4.26
C ALA A 36 -18.26 -3.12 -4.28
N LEU A 37 -17.88 -2.07 -5.03
CA LEU A 37 -18.78 -0.95 -5.28
C LEU A 37 -20.00 -1.47 -6.07
N ASP A 38 -21.17 -0.90 -5.83
CA ASP A 38 -22.33 -1.14 -6.68
C ASP A 38 -21.96 -0.81 -8.14
N PRO A 39 -22.12 -1.74 -9.11
CA PRO A 39 -21.77 -1.51 -10.50
C PRO A 39 -22.36 -0.22 -11.07
N ALA A 40 -23.61 0.12 -10.71
CA ALA A 40 -24.26 1.34 -11.18
C ALA A 40 -23.58 2.62 -10.66
N VAL A 41 -23.19 2.62 -9.38
CA VAL A 41 -22.43 3.74 -8.78
C VAL A 41 -21.04 3.82 -9.41
N ASN A 42 -20.39 2.69 -9.64
CA ASN A 42 -19.08 2.64 -10.27
C ASN A 42 -19.11 3.19 -11.70
N GLU A 43 -20.11 2.80 -12.50
CA GLU A 43 -20.32 3.34 -13.85
C GLU A 43 -20.58 4.85 -13.84
N ALA A 44 -21.38 5.35 -12.89
CA ALA A 44 -21.61 6.78 -12.74
C ALA A 44 -20.33 7.57 -12.39
N LEU A 45 -19.51 7.04 -11.48
CA LEU A 45 -18.21 7.63 -11.13
C LEU A 45 -17.24 7.62 -12.30
N ILE A 46 -17.22 6.53 -13.08
CA ILE A 46 -16.39 6.44 -14.30
C ILE A 46 -16.88 7.44 -15.34
N ALA A 47 -18.18 7.55 -15.57
CA ALA A 47 -18.75 8.52 -16.51
C ALA A 47 -18.37 9.96 -16.11
N LEU A 48 -18.52 10.30 -14.83
CA LEU A 48 -18.11 11.60 -14.29
C LEU A 48 -16.60 11.86 -14.46
N ALA A 49 -15.77 10.85 -14.21
CA ALA A 49 -14.32 10.96 -14.39
C ALA A 49 -13.88 11.04 -15.87
N LEU A 50 -14.70 10.53 -16.79
CA LEU A 50 -14.43 10.50 -18.22
C LEU A 50 -14.99 11.69 -18.99
N GLU A 51 -15.86 12.52 -18.40
CA GLU A 51 -16.44 13.69 -19.08
C GLU A 51 -15.36 14.61 -19.67
N ASP A 52 -14.26 14.85 -18.94
CA ASP A 52 -12.97 15.26 -19.51
C ASP A 52 -11.86 15.18 -18.43
N PRO A 53 -11.10 14.07 -18.33
CA PRO A 53 -10.03 13.94 -17.34
C PRO A 53 -8.87 14.91 -17.56
N LEU A 54 -8.85 15.64 -18.68
CA LEU A 54 -7.85 16.65 -19.02
C LEU A 54 -8.42 18.07 -19.01
N ALA A 55 -9.67 18.26 -18.58
CA ALA A 55 -10.21 19.58 -18.37
C ALA A 55 -9.30 20.33 -17.37
N PRO A 56 -8.99 21.60 -17.63
CA PRO A 56 -8.29 22.41 -16.65
C PRO A 56 -9.14 22.49 -15.38
N PRO A 57 -8.52 22.50 -14.18
CA PRO A 57 -9.25 22.64 -12.94
C PRO A 57 -10.05 23.94 -12.94
N THR A 58 -11.27 23.88 -12.43
CA THR A 58 -12.15 25.04 -12.32
C THR A 58 -11.56 26.06 -11.33
N GLU A 59 -11.95 27.33 -11.46
CA GLU A 59 -11.48 28.38 -10.54
C GLU A 59 -11.86 28.08 -9.08
N GLU A 60 -13.04 27.47 -8.86
CA GLU A 60 -13.51 27.05 -7.55
C GLU A 60 -12.62 25.96 -6.95
N GLU A 61 -12.24 24.94 -7.74
CA GLU A 61 -11.34 23.87 -7.31
C GLU A 61 -9.93 24.40 -6.99
N ILE A 62 -9.43 25.35 -7.78
CA ILE A 62 -8.14 26.00 -7.51
C ILE A 62 -8.21 26.77 -6.18
N ALA A 63 -9.28 27.55 -5.96
CA ALA A 63 -9.46 28.34 -4.75
C ALA A 63 -9.66 27.45 -3.51
N GLU A 64 -10.40 26.35 -3.62
CA GLU A 64 -10.57 25.38 -2.52
C GLU A 64 -9.26 24.63 -2.24
N SER A 65 -8.52 24.22 -3.27
CA SER A 65 -7.20 23.59 -3.13
C SER A 65 -6.20 24.52 -2.44
N ALA A 66 -6.24 25.82 -2.72
CA ALA A 66 -5.42 26.82 -2.05
C ALA A 66 -5.78 26.94 -0.56
N ARG A 67 -7.08 27.03 -0.24
CA ARG A 67 -7.57 27.07 1.15
C ARG A 67 -7.17 25.82 1.95
N LEU A 68 -7.28 24.64 1.34
CA LEU A 68 -6.84 23.39 1.97
C LEU A 68 -5.32 23.40 2.22
N ARG A 69 -4.52 23.88 1.25
CA ARG A 69 -3.06 23.98 1.41
C ARG A 69 -2.69 24.92 2.57
N ASP A 70 -3.30 26.10 2.61
CA ASP A 70 -3.09 27.07 3.68
C ASP A 70 -3.46 26.47 5.05
N ALA A 71 -4.61 25.78 5.15
CA ALA A 71 -5.02 25.10 6.38
C ALA A 71 -4.06 23.97 6.80
N LEU A 72 -3.46 23.25 5.86
CA LEU A 72 -2.43 22.23 6.14
C LEU A 72 -1.11 22.84 6.60
N GLU A 73 -0.80 24.08 6.19
CA GLU A 73 0.32 24.88 6.68
C GLU A 73 0.02 25.60 8.02
N GLY A 74 -1.19 25.44 8.56
CA GLY A 74 -1.63 26.11 9.79
C GLY A 74 -2.13 27.54 9.58
N LYS A 75 -2.31 27.97 8.33
CA LYS A 75 -2.88 29.26 7.95
C LYS A 75 -4.38 29.11 7.70
N GLY A 76 -5.19 29.14 8.76
CA GLY A 76 -6.65 29.07 8.66
C GLY A 76 -7.24 27.70 8.94
N GLN A 77 -8.53 27.54 8.62
CA GLN A 77 -9.33 26.35 8.91
C GLN A 77 -9.95 25.82 7.62
N HIS A 78 -9.98 24.50 7.46
CA HIS A 78 -10.65 23.83 6.36
C HIS A 78 -11.20 22.47 6.85
N PRO A 79 -12.45 22.09 6.50
CA PRO A 79 -13.09 20.88 7.03
C PRO A 79 -12.28 19.60 6.75
N SER A 80 -11.72 19.48 5.55
CA SER A 80 -10.91 18.31 5.17
C SER A 80 -9.47 18.31 5.68
N ALA A 81 -9.01 19.35 6.39
CA ALA A 81 -7.60 19.43 6.82
C ALA A 81 -7.26 18.36 7.86
N GLU A 82 -8.17 18.05 8.77
CA GLU A 82 -7.97 16.99 9.77
C GLU A 82 -7.87 15.61 9.13
N LEU A 83 -8.79 15.28 8.22
CA LEU A 83 -8.76 14.03 7.45
C LEU A 83 -7.48 13.90 6.63
N ALA A 84 -7.06 14.96 5.94
CA ALA A 84 -5.83 14.95 5.15
C ALA A 84 -4.58 14.71 6.02
N ARG A 85 -4.53 15.27 7.24
CA ARG A 85 -3.44 14.98 8.19
C ARG A 85 -3.49 13.55 8.69
N ALA A 86 -4.67 13.01 8.98
CA ALA A 86 -4.84 11.62 9.40
C ALA A 86 -4.39 10.63 8.31
N LEU A 87 -4.82 10.85 7.06
CA LEU A 87 -4.38 10.04 5.92
C LEU A 87 -2.88 10.15 5.68
N ARG A 88 -2.29 11.35 5.81
CA ARG A 88 -0.84 11.53 5.72
C ARG A 88 -0.11 10.74 6.81
N ALA A 89 -0.61 10.77 8.05
CA ALA A 89 -0.05 10.02 9.16
C ALA A 89 -0.21 8.50 8.98
N ALA A 90 -1.30 8.04 8.36
CA ALA A 90 -1.52 6.62 8.07
C ALA A 90 -0.63 6.12 6.91
N ALA A 91 -0.46 6.92 5.85
CA ALA A 91 0.34 6.59 4.68
C ALA A 91 1.85 6.71 4.95
N HIS A 92 2.23 7.68 5.78
CA HIS A 92 3.58 7.89 6.26
C HIS A 92 3.54 7.83 7.79
N PRO A 93 3.35 6.63 8.37
CA PRO A 93 3.49 6.48 9.80
C PRO A 93 4.87 7.04 10.15
N ALA A 94 4.89 8.04 11.02
CA ALA A 94 6.15 8.55 11.53
C ALA A 94 6.94 7.32 11.99
N GLU A 95 8.20 7.21 11.55
CA GLU A 95 9.07 6.18 12.10
C GLU A 95 8.90 6.27 13.60
N LEU A 96 8.34 5.22 14.20
CA LEU A 96 8.22 5.11 15.63
C LEU A 96 9.65 5.26 16.10
N ARG A 97 10.04 6.49 16.50
CA ARG A 97 11.33 6.73 17.14
C ARG A 97 11.41 5.61 18.15
N GLN A 98 12.43 4.76 18.04
CA GLN A 98 12.53 3.47 18.72
C GLN A 98 12.21 3.56 20.23
N LEU A 99 12.32 4.76 20.78
CA LEU A 99 11.94 5.21 22.12
C LEU A 99 10.46 5.04 22.54
N ASP A 100 9.49 4.92 21.62
CA ASP A 100 8.08 4.70 22.00
C ASP A 100 7.55 3.32 21.63
N ALA A 101 8.17 2.61 20.68
CA ALA A 101 7.77 1.25 20.34
C ALA A 101 7.98 0.29 21.51
N GLU A 102 9.11 0.38 22.23
CA GLU A 102 9.33 -0.42 23.46
C GLU A 102 8.38 -0.02 24.60
N ARG A 103 8.01 1.25 24.73
CA ARG A 103 7.05 1.72 25.75
C ARG A 103 5.62 1.28 25.46
N VAL A 104 5.21 1.33 24.19
CA VAL A 104 3.91 0.83 23.74
C VAL A 104 3.90 -0.70 23.82
N ALA A 105 4.94 -1.39 23.34
CA ALA A 105 5.05 -2.84 23.42
C ALA A 105 5.11 -3.33 24.88
N SER A 106 5.85 -2.68 25.77
CA SER A 106 5.87 -3.03 27.19
C SER A 106 4.55 -2.73 27.90
N ARG A 107 3.79 -1.72 27.48
CA ARG A 107 2.40 -1.52 27.96
C ARG A 107 1.45 -2.61 27.48
N VAL A 108 1.54 -3.00 26.21
CA VAL A 108 0.65 -4.00 25.60
C VAL A 108 1.01 -5.41 26.08
N LEU A 109 2.29 -5.75 26.15
CA LEU A 109 2.80 -7.05 26.62
C LEU A 109 2.83 -7.14 28.16
N GLY A 110 2.92 -6.02 28.86
CA GLY A 110 2.78 -5.94 30.32
C GLY A 110 1.37 -6.23 30.82
N ARG A 111 0.35 -6.10 29.95
CA ARG A 111 -0.99 -6.64 30.17
C ARG A 111 -0.97 -8.14 29.92
N ARG A 112 -0.56 -8.88 30.96
CA ARG A 112 -0.82 -10.32 31.19
C ARG A 112 -0.82 -11.19 29.93
N ALA A 113 0.34 -11.81 29.68
CA ALA A 113 0.46 -13.04 28.91
C ALA A 113 -0.43 -14.15 29.50
N SER A 114 -1.72 -14.16 29.17
CA SER A 114 -2.48 -15.40 29.17
C SER A 114 -1.98 -16.21 27.98
N ARG A 115 -1.55 -17.44 28.23
CA ARG A 115 -0.86 -18.30 27.26
C ARG A 115 -1.78 -18.66 26.10
N ALA A 116 -1.85 -17.83 25.07
CA ALA A 116 -2.49 -18.19 23.82
C ALA A 116 -1.51 -19.05 23.01
N LYS A 117 -1.85 -20.32 22.79
CA LYS A 117 -1.10 -21.24 21.92
C LYS A 117 -1.31 -20.82 20.47
N VAL A 118 -0.29 -20.25 19.84
CA VAL A 118 -0.29 -19.98 18.39
C VAL A 118 0.13 -21.27 17.68
N LEU A 119 -0.76 -21.81 16.83
CA LEU A 119 -0.49 -22.96 15.98
C LEU A 119 -0.07 -22.46 14.60
N VAL A 120 1.18 -22.70 14.20
CA VAL A 120 1.69 -22.37 12.86
C VAL A 120 1.54 -23.60 11.97
N ILE A 121 0.67 -23.53 10.96
CA ILE A 121 0.50 -24.59 9.96
C ILE A 121 1.34 -24.22 8.73
N ALA A 122 2.38 -25.01 8.46
CA ALA A 122 3.20 -24.87 7.25
C ALA A 122 2.68 -25.81 6.14
N PHE A 123 2.23 -25.26 5.02
CA PHE A 123 1.92 -26.02 3.80
C PHE A 123 3.18 -26.07 2.93
N GLY A 124 3.87 -27.21 2.92
CA GLY A 124 5.04 -27.47 2.09
C GLY A 124 4.80 -28.56 1.05
N SER A 125 5.46 -28.39 -0.10
CA SER A 125 5.81 -29.38 -1.15
C SER A 125 4.75 -29.87 -2.16
N VAL A 126 4.50 -29.08 -3.22
CA VAL A 126 4.23 -29.59 -4.59
C VAL A 126 4.75 -28.58 -5.63
N ALA A 127 6.06 -28.52 -5.90
CA ALA A 127 6.58 -27.58 -6.91
C ALA A 127 7.92 -27.99 -7.55
N THR A 128 8.05 -29.23 -8.04
CA THR A 128 9.27 -29.66 -8.78
C THR A 128 9.02 -30.21 -10.18
N ALA A 129 7.78 -30.32 -10.68
CA ALA A 129 7.52 -30.93 -11.99
C ALA A 129 7.19 -29.95 -13.15
N ALA A 130 6.92 -28.66 -12.88
CA ALA A 130 6.36 -27.75 -13.89
C ALA A 130 7.39 -27.00 -14.77
N VAL A 131 8.68 -27.03 -14.46
CA VAL A 131 9.69 -26.18 -15.11
C VAL A 131 10.16 -26.74 -16.47
N ALA A 132 9.99 -28.03 -16.74
CA ALA A 132 10.49 -28.65 -17.99
C ALA A 132 9.65 -28.31 -19.24
N LEU A 133 8.36 -28.01 -19.09
CA LEU A 133 7.46 -27.73 -20.23
C LEU A 133 7.53 -26.28 -20.75
N ALA A 134 8.09 -25.34 -19.98
CA ALA A 134 8.18 -23.93 -20.38
C ALA A 134 9.33 -23.64 -21.37
N ALA A 135 10.39 -24.45 -21.36
CA ALA A 135 11.59 -24.19 -22.17
C ALA A 135 11.42 -24.57 -23.66
N SER A 136 10.55 -25.53 -23.99
CA SER A 136 10.33 -25.98 -25.37
C SER A 136 9.47 -25.00 -26.19
N TRP A 137 8.62 -24.21 -25.54
CA TRP A 137 7.74 -23.27 -26.24
C TRP A 137 8.48 -22.05 -26.80
N PHE A 138 9.55 -21.63 -26.13
CA PHE A 138 10.32 -20.43 -26.49
C PHE A 138 11.14 -20.58 -27.78
N LEU A 139 11.57 -21.80 -28.11
CA LEU A 139 12.41 -22.08 -29.30
C LEU A 139 11.61 -22.08 -30.61
N VAL A 140 10.29 -22.30 -30.56
CA VAL A 140 9.46 -22.41 -31.77
C VAL A 140 8.85 -21.07 -32.20
N ILE A 141 8.58 -20.15 -31.26
CA ILE A 141 7.87 -18.89 -31.53
C ILE A 141 8.80 -17.70 -31.78
N ALA A 142 10.00 -17.71 -31.20
CA ALA A 142 10.93 -16.57 -31.28
C ALA A 142 11.29 -16.09 -32.71
N PRO A 143 11.40 -16.96 -33.74
CA PRO A 143 11.71 -16.50 -35.10
C PRO A 143 10.57 -15.70 -35.76
N ALA A 144 9.31 -15.99 -35.42
CA ALA A 144 8.14 -15.37 -36.04
C ALA A 144 7.85 -13.95 -35.53
N LEU A 145 8.44 -13.54 -34.40
CA LEU A 145 8.27 -12.22 -33.80
C LEU A 145 9.30 -11.19 -34.29
N ARG A 146 10.32 -11.60 -35.07
CA ARG A 146 11.38 -10.69 -35.54
C ARG A 146 11.00 -9.83 -36.74
N ASP A 147 10.05 -10.27 -37.56
CA ASP A 147 9.74 -9.63 -38.84
C ASP A 147 8.31 -9.03 -38.91
N GLY A 148 7.61 -8.92 -37.77
CA GLY A 148 6.27 -8.35 -37.68
C GLY A 148 6.24 -6.83 -37.42
N PRO A 149 5.07 -6.17 -37.52
CA PRO A 149 4.88 -4.71 -37.32
C PRO A 149 5.11 -4.22 -35.87
N GLY A 150 5.82 -4.98 -35.05
CA GLY A 150 6.12 -4.69 -33.64
C GLY A 150 7.36 -3.81 -33.41
N ALA A 151 7.96 -3.23 -34.45
CA ALA A 151 9.16 -2.40 -34.30
C ALA A 151 8.90 -1.13 -33.45
N GLU A 152 7.73 -0.48 -33.61
CA GLU A 152 7.36 0.69 -32.78
C GLU A 152 7.02 0.30 -31.33
N LEU A 153 6.37 -0.85 -31.12
CA LEU A 153 6.12 -1.40 -29.79
C LEU A 153 7.42 -1.83 -29.09
N ALA A 154 8.42 -2.29 -29.85
CA ALA A 154 9.74 -2.62 -29.34
C ALA A 154 10.51 -1.37 -28.89
N GLU A 155 10.33 -0.23 -29.58
CA GLU A 155 10.93 1.05 -29.21
C GLU A 155 10.29 1.64 -27.94
N GLN A 156 8.96 1.59 -27.82
CA GLN A 156 8.27 1.94 -26.57
C GLN A 156 8.59 0.98 -25.42
N ALA A 157 8.75 -0.32 -25.70
CA ALA A 157 9.20 -1.31 -24.71
C ALA A 157 10.65 -1.09 -24.26
N GLN A 158 11.50 -0.45 -25.07
CA GLN A 158 12.85 -0.03 -24.66
C GLN A 158 12.84 1.18 -23.72
N ALA A 159 11.81 2.02 -23.77
CA ALA A 159 11.64 3.16 -22.86
C ALA A 159 11.05 2.76 -21.49
N LEU A 160 10.37 1.62 -21.41
CA LEU A 160 9.91 1.04 -20.16
C LEU A 160 11.06 0.29 -19.48
N ALA A 161 11.23 0.47 -18.17
CA ALA A 161 12.18 -0.32 -17.41
C ALA A 161 11.73 -1.79 -17.45
N VAL A 162 12.42 -2.58 -18.28
CA VAL A 162 12.26 -4.03 -18.36
C VAL A 162 12.47 -4.60 -16.97
N SER A 163 11.49 -5.32 -16.44
CA SER A 163 11.56 -6.04 -15.16
C SER A 163 12.76 -6.99 -15.18
N ARG A 164 13.92 -6.52 -14.72
CA ARG A 164 15.14 -7.33 -14.69
C ARG A 164 14.99 -8.37 -13.58
N SER A 165 15.58 -9.53 -13.82
CA SER A 165 15.68 -10.55 -12.77
C SER A 165 16.37 -9.95 -11.54
N THR A 166 15.68 -9.95 -10.40
CA THR A 166 16.23 -9.50 -9.12
C THR A 166 17.36 -10.41 -8.61
N ALA A 167 17.73 -11.46 -9.37
CA ALA A 167 18.84 -12.35 -9.05
C ALA A 167 20.17 -11.60 -8.86
N ALA A 168 20.41 -10.52 -9.61
CA ALA A 168 21.62 -9.71 -9.45
C ALA A 168 21.65 -8.90 -8.13
N MET A 169 20.51 -8.71 -7.46
CA MET A 169 20.44 -8.00 -6.17
C MET A 169 20.82 -8.90 -4.98
N PHE A 170 21.09 -10.19 -5.19
CA PHE A 170 21.42 -11.13 -4.13
C PHE A 170 22.71 -11.89 -4.43
N PRO A 171 23.89 -11.26 -4.25
CA PRO A 171 25.17 -11.92 -4.43
C PRO A 171 25.44 -13.00 -3.35
N GLU A 172 24.72 -12.95 -2.23
CA GLU A 172 24.89 -13.86 -1.10
C GLU A 172 24.06 -15.14 -1.26
N LYS A 173 24.65 -16.28 -0.89
CA LYS A 173 23.96 -17.57 -0.81
C LYS A 173 22.82 -17.49 0.22
N PHE A 174 21.77 -18.24 -0.07
CA PHE A 174 20.51 -18.22 0.68
C PHE A 174 20.71 -18.71 2.13
N GLU A 175 20.77 -17.79 3.09
CA GLU A 175 20.74 -18.13 4.52
C GLU A 175 19.29 -18.49 4.95
N PRO A 176 19.05 -19.68 5.51
CA PRO A 176 17.74 -20.08 5.99
C PRO A 176 17.37 -19.25 7.24
N GLY A 177 16.45 -18.29 7.08
CA GLY A 177 15.96 -17.43 8.17
C GLY A 177 15.82 -15.94 7.79
N ALA A 178 16.45 -15.49 6.70
CA ALA A 178 16.40 -14.09 6.24
C ALA A 178 15.30 -13.82 5.19
N THR A 179 14.29 -14.70 5.09
CA THR A 179 13.33 -14.71 3.98
C THR A 179 12.46 -13.45 3.94
N THR A 180 12.01 -12.93 5.08
CA THR A 180 11.13 -11.74 5.15
C THR A 180 11.82 -10.48 4.65
N ALA A 181 13.02 -10.18 5.17
CA ALA A 181 13.81 -9.02 4.75
C ALA A 181 14.20 -9.05 3.26
N ARG A 182 14.20 -10.23 2.65
CA ARG A 182 14.38 -10.40 1.21
C ARG A 182 13.10 -10.09 0.44
N VAL A 183 11.95 -10.61 0.88
CA VAL A 183 10.65 -10.32 0.25
C VAL A 183 10.40 -8.82 0.25
N ASP A 184 10.69 -8.14 1.36
CA ASP A 184 10.54 -6.68 1.47
C ASP A 184 11.45 -5.93 0.49
N ARG A 185 12.70 -6.37 0.31
CA ARG A 185 13.62 -5.79 -0.68
C ARG A 185 13.13 -5.97 -2.11
N ILE A 186 12.59 -7.15 -2.44
CA ILE A 186 12.02 -7.42 -3.77
C ILE A 186 10.78 -6.56 -4.01
N ALA A 187 9.89 -6.50 -3.02
CA ALA A 187 8.67 -5.70 -3.09
C ALA A 187 9.00 -4.21 -3.26
N LEU A 188 9.97 -3.70 -2.48
CA LEU A 188 10.43 -2.31 -2.60
C LEU A 188 11.01 -2.02 -3.98
N ALA A 189 11.88 -2.89 -4.50
CA ALA A 189 12.48 -2.74 -5.83
C ALA A 189 11.39 -2.72 -6.93
N ARG A 190 10.46 -3.69 -6.91
CA ARG A 190 9.34 -3.73 -7.86
C ARG A 190 8.42 -2.52 -7.75
N SER A 191 8.15 -2.03 -6.55
CA SER A 191 7.33 -0.82 -6.35
C SER A 191 7.96 0.43 -6.95
N ARG A 192 9.31 0.49 -6.97
CA ARG A 192 10.07 1.60 -7.55
C ARG A 192 10.04 1.52 -9.07
N GLU A 193 10.25 0.33 -9.64
CA GLU A 193 10.20 0.08 -11.09
C GLU A 193 8.80 0.36 -11.66
N LEU A 194 7.73 -0.08 -10.99
CA LEU A 194 6.36 0.21 -11.41
C LEU A 194 6.07 1.72 -11.42
N ARG A 195 6.56 2.45 -10.42
CA ARG A 195 6.43 3.91 -10.38
C ARG A 195 7.22 4.59 -11.50
N SER A 196 8.47 4.19 -11.76
CA SER A 196 9.24 4.78 -12.85
C SER A 196 8.60 4.50 -14.21
N ASN A 197 8.07 3.30 -14.43
CA ASN A 197 7.36 2.96 -15.65
C ASN A 197 6.09 3.79 -15.82
N ARG A 198 5.36 4.04 -14.72
CA ARG A 198 4.18 4.90 -14.75
C ARG A 198 4.53 6.35 -15.06
N TYR A 199 5.61 6.89 -14.49
CA TYR A 199 6.08 8.24 -14.84
C TYR A 199 6.56 8.34 -16.29
N ALA A 200 7.27 7.32 -16.77
CA ALA A 200 7.70 7.24 -18.16
C ALA A 200 6.52 7.20 -19.14
N LEU A 201 5.45 6.45 -18.82
CA LEU A 201 4.20 6.44 -19.60
C LEU A 201 3.52 7.81 -19.65
N TRP A 202 3.68 8.62 -18.59
CA TRP A 202 3.17 9.99 -18.53
C TRP A 202 4.12 11.02 -19.15
N GLY A 203 5.26 10.59 -19.72
CA GLY A 203 6.24 11.50 -20.32
C GLY A 203 7.04 12.32 -19.30
N VAL A 204 6.96 11.99 -18.01
CA VAL A 204 7.69 12.67 -16.93
C VAL A 204 9.00 11.91 -16.69
N ARG A 205 10.13 12.59 -16.93
CA ARG A 205 11.49 12.07 -16.69
C ARG A 205 12.16 12.80 -15.53
#